data_AF-A0A496ASM2-F1
#
_entry.id   AF-A0A496ASM2-F1
#
_cell.length_a   1.000
_cell.length_b   1.000
_cell.length_c   1.000
_cell.angle_alpha   90.00
_cell.angle_beta   90.00
_cell.angle_gamma   90.00
#
_symmetry.space_group_name_H-M   'P 1'
#
loop_
_entity.id
_entity.type
_entity.pdbx_description
1 polymer ?
#
loop_
_entity_poly.entity_id
_entity_poly.type
_entity_poly.pdbx_seq_one_letter_code
_entity_poly.pdbx_strand_id
1 'polypeptide(L)'
;MNITTTILSAVTALSTLINTGITANTVHVEKPVEPPEMIRKKFELSSFYQQWIDVEGFPVVASEKVNPHAIQEAAWLIQHMIGHRPDILKALANNNVRFSVMAYSEMTTDIPEHSDLHPDFYWDRRARGLGATAARPSTSCGEENLLNYAGDPYFTENILIHEFSHAIHQMGLNTVDPDFDKRLKSLYETAMEKGLWKGTYASTNKEEYWAEGTQSWFDTNRENDAQHNHVSKRHILKDYDPGLAALLTEIFGDTEWRYTKAITRTDLPHLEGFQPHDSPQFEWPSDLSAEYENLFDPNGNGGDKWIDLERHEPDVLLQLKSKDGDHSSILFVNKTDSEISYYWIDADSHENYRGRVAANAFSVQWSHAGHVWLVKDSDGNNIAVFQGEDKTGRALIVK
;
A
#
# COMPACT_ATOMS: atom_id res chain seq x y z
N MET A 1 10.26 89.06 -30.82
CA MET A 1 9.84 88.58 -32.16
C MET A 1 9.83 87.07 -32.08
N ASN A 2 8.64 86.48 -32.28
CA ASN A 2 8.36 85.05 -32.12
C ASN A 2 9.29 84.18 -32.97
N ILE A 3 9.57 82.95 -32.51
CA ILE A 3 9.15 81.70 -33.16
C ILE A 3 9.33 80.54 -32.16
N THR A 4 8.23 79.81 -32.03
CA THR A 4 7.97 78.50 -31.41
C THR A 4 8.98 77.39 -31.74
N THR A 5 9.32 76.55 -30.74
CA THR A 5 9.45 75.09 -30.92
C THR A 5 9.14 74.34 -29.61
N THR A 6 8.16 73.45 -29.70
CA THR A 6 7.69 72.45 -28.72
C THR A 6 8.72 71.34 -28.52
N ILE A 7 9.01 70.94 -27.28
CA ILE A 7 9.43 69.56 -26.97
C ILE A 7 8.70 69.09 -25.70
N LEU A 8 7.75 68.19 -25.91
CA LEU A 8 7.11 67.33 -24.94
C LEU A 8 8.04 66.13 -24.73
N SER A 9 8.53 65.87 -23.53
CA SER A 9 9.23 64.61 -23.20
C SER A 9 8.44 63.87 -22.13
N ALA A 10 7.86 62.77 -22.57
CA ALA A 10 7.09 61.81 -21.79
C ALA A 10 7.99 61.09 -20.77
N VAL A 11 7.49 60.98 -19.54
CA VAL A 11 8.01 60.04 -18.54
C VAL A 11 7.30 58.71 -18.79
N THR A 12 8.00 57.76 -19.42
CA THR A 12 7.54 56.39 -19.57
C THR A 12 7.77 55.66 -18.25
N ALA A 13 6.72 55.43 -17.48
CA ALA A 13 6.73 54.48 -16.38
C ALA A 13 6.77 53.06 -16.99
N LEU A 14 7.91 52.38 -16.88
CA LEU A 14 8.02 50.95 -17.15
C LEU A 14 7.46 50.21 -15.93
N SER A 15 6.16 49.94 -15.93
CA SER A 15 5.58 48.90 -15.06
C SER A 15 5.84 47.55 -15.71
N THR A 16 6.90 46.87 -15.28
CA THR A 16 7.08 45.43 -15.54
C THR A 16 5.97 44.67 -14.83
N LEU A 17 4.92 44.30 -15.58
CA LEU A 17 4.05 43.20 -15.19
C LEU A 17 4.89 41.93 -15.20
N ILE A 18 5.29 41.49 -14.01
CA ILE A 18 5.68 40.10 -13.78
C ILE A 18 4.39 39.30 -13.89
N ASN A 19 4.13 38.78 -15.09
CA ASN A 19 3.09 37.79 -15.31
C ASN A 19 3.63 36.45 -14.80
N THR A 20 3.60 36.22 -13.48
CA THR A 20 3.74 34.87 -12.90
C THR A 20 2.43 34.13 -13.12
N GLY A 21 2.13 33.82 -14.39
CA GLY A 21 1.25 32.73 -14.73
C GLY A 21 2.05 31.45 -14.54
N ILE A 22 2.02 30.88 -13.33
CA ILE A 22 2.21 29.44 -13.20
C ILE A 22 0.98 28.84 -13.88
N THR A 23 1.07 28.57 -15.18
CA THR A 23 0.13 27.65 -15.80
C THR A 23 0.31 26.34 -15.05
N ALA A 24 -0.73 25.89 -14.34
CA ALA A 24 -0.80 24.52 -13.88
C ALA A 24 -0.48 23.65 -15.10
N ASN A 25 0.67 22.97 -15.09
CA ASN A 25 1.00 22.01 -16.13
C ASN A 25 -0.12 20.97 -16.06
N THR A 26 -1.05 21.03 -17.02
CA THR A 26 -2.08 20.02 -17.15
C THR A 26 -1.35 18.73 -17.50
N VAL A 27 -1.30 17.81 -16.54
CA VAL A 27 -0.77 16.46 -16.74
C VAL A 27 -1.54 15.82 -17.90
N HIS A 28 -0.87 15.65 -19.03
CA HIS A 28 -1.45 15.01 -20.21
C HIS A 28 -1.17 13.51 -20.12
N VAL A 29 -2.22 12.72 -19.96
CA VAL A 29 -2.12 11.26 -19.88
C VAL A 29 -2.64 10.66 -21.18
N GLU A 30 -1.78 9.93 -21.88
CA GLU A 30 -2.16 9.23 -23.10
C GLU A 30 -3.11 8.07 -22.82
N LYS A 31 -3.78 7.55 -23.85
CA LYS A 31 -4.53 6.31 -23.74
C LYS A 31 -3.56 5.13 -23.63
N PRO A 32 -3.88 4.08 -22.86
CA PRO A 32 -3.05 2.89 -22.80
C PRO A 32 -3.00 2.21 -24.16
N VAL A 33 -1.84 1.63 -24.48
CA VAL A 33 -1.60 0.83 -25.68
C VAL A 33 -1.05 -0.53 -25.29
N GLU A 34 -0.98 -1.48 -26.22
CA GLU A 34 -0.28 -2.74 -25.95
C GLU A 34 1.20 -2.48 -25.62
N PRO A 35 1.78 -3.12 -24.60
CA PRO A 35 3.20 -2.97 -24.27
C PRO A 35 4.08 -3.31 -25.50
N PRO A 36 4.88 -2.37 -26.02
CA PRO A 36 5.78 -2.63 -27.14
C PRO A 36 6.78 -3.75 -26.80
N GLU A 37 7.24 -4.52 -27.81
CA GLU A 37 8.19 -5.64 -27.60
C GLU A 37 9.45 -5.20 -26.83
N MET A 38 9.96 -4.00 -27.11
CA MET A 38 11.10 -3.42 -26.38
C MET A 38 10.81 -3.22 -24.90
N ILE A 39 9.60 -2.77 -24.54
CA ILE A 39 9.17 -2.58 -23.15
C ILE A 39 8.97 -3.93 -22.48
N ARG A 40 8.31 -4.89 -23.16
CA ARG A 40 8.15 -6.26 -22.65
C ARG A 40 9.51 -6.88 -22.32
N LYS A 41 10.48 -6.75 -23.22
CA LYS A 41 11.83 -7.27 -23.02
C LYS A 41 12.58 -6.52 -21.90
N LYS A 42 12.46 -5.19 -21.83
CA LYS A 42 13.17 -4.37 -20.83
C LYS A 42 12.73 -4.72 -19.41
N PHE A 43 11.42 -4.92 -19.19
CA PHE A 43 10.85 -5.15 -17.87
C PHE A 43 10.46 -6.61 -17.61
N GLU A 44 10.81 -7.51 -18.54
CA GLU A 44 10.46 -8.93 -18.48
C GLU A 44 8.95 -9.16 -18.28
N LEU A 45 8.13 -8.35 -18.96
CA LEU A 45 6.68 -8.37 -18.77
C LEU A 45 6.08 -9.65 -19.32
N SER A 46 5.30 -10.33 -18.48
CA SER A 46 4.44 -11.44 -18.88
C SER A 46 3.50 -11.06 -20.03
N SER A 47 3.12 -12.03 -20.85
CA SER A 47 2.03 -11.87 -21.83
C SER A 47 0.67 -11.63 -21.18
N PHE A 48 0.55 -11.74 -19.85
CA PHE A 48 -0.62 -11.27 -19.12
C PHE A 48 -0.91 -9.78 -19.35
N TYR A 49 0.15 -8.96 -19.43
CA TYR A 49 0.00 -7.52 -19.63
C TYR A 49 -0.33 -7.20 -21.08
N GLN A 50 -1.49 -6.57 -21.31
CA GLN A 50 -2.01 -6.19 -22.63
C GLN A 50 -2.27 -4.68 -22.74
N GLN A 51 -2.15 -3.94 -21.64
CA GLN A 51 -2.25 -2.49 -21.61
C GLN A 51 -1.04 -1.89 -20.90
N TRP A 52 -0.56 -0.75 -21.40
CA TRP A 52 0.62 -0.05 -20.90
C TRP A 52 0.56 1.46 -21.16
N ILE A 53 1.04 2.24 -20.19
CA ILE A 53 1.34 3.67 -20.30
C ILE A 53 2.75 3.92 -19.76
N ASP A 54 3.50 4.80 -20.43
CA ASP A 54 4.78 5.32 -19.93
C ASP A 54 4.55 6.54 -19.02
N VAL A 55 5.14 6.51 -17.84
CA VAL A 55 5.23 7.66 -16.94
C VAL A 55 6.69 8.04 -16.79
N GLU A 56 7.20 8.81 -17.75
CA GLU A 56 8.59 9.28 -17.79
C GLU A 56 9.63 8.14 -17.70
N GLY A 57 9.36 7.02 -18.37
CA GLY A 57 10.19 5.82 -18.34
C GLY A 57 9.79 4.77 -17.29
N PHE A 58 8.86 5.10 -16.39
CA PHE A 58 8.28 4.17 -15.42
C PHE A 58 7.00 3.52 -15.99
N PRO A 59 6.90 2.17 -16.06
CA PRO A 59 5.78 1.51 -16.72
C PRO A 59 4.59 1.34 -15.77
N VAL A 60 3.41 1.76 -16.23
CA VAL A 60 2.11 1.36 -15.67
C VAL A 60 1.53 0.30 -16.61
N VAL A 61 1.16 -0.86 -16.08
CA VAL A 61 0.75 -2.05 -16.87
C VAL A 61 -0.52 -2.68 -16.33
N ALA A 62 -1.28 -3.34 -17.20
CA ALA A 62 -2.50 -4.05 -16.81
C ALA A 62 -2.84 -5.17 -17.81
N SER A 63 -3.72 -6.08 -17.41
CA SER A 63 -4.34 -7.04 -18.34
C SER A 63 -5.32 -6.33 -19.29
N GLU A 64 -5.85 -7.06 -20.27
CA GLU A 64 -6.90 -6.54 -21.17
C GLU A 64 -8.24 -6.30 -20.46
N LYS A 65 -8.45 -6.87 -19.26
CA LYS A 65 -9.71 -6.77 -18.52
C LYS A 65 -9.90 -5.44 -17.81
N VAL A 66 -8.80 -4.77 -17.47
CA VAL A 66 -8.81 -3.49 -16.75
C VAL A 66 -9.41 -2.38 -17.60
N ASN A 67 -10.25 -1.55 -17.00
CA ASN A 67 -10.75 -0.34 -17.61
C ASN A 67 -9.58 0.61 -17.95
N PRO A 68 -9.40 1.03 -19.21
CA PRO A 68 -8.34 1.95 -19.61
C PRO A 68 -8.22 3.21 -18.73
N HIS A 69 -9.35 3.74 -18.24
CA HIS A 69 -9.37 4.91 -17.35
C HIS A 69 -8.67 4.67 -16.02
N ALA A 70 -8.62 3.43 -15.50
CA ALA A 70 -7.90 3.10 -14.27
C ALA A 70 -6.38 3.23 -14.46
N ILE A 71 -5.88 2.82 -15.63
CA ILE A 71 -4.45 2.94 -15.99
C ILE A 71 -4.08 4.41 -16.16
N GLN A 72 -4.96 5.18 -16.80
CA GLN A 72 -4.79 6.63 -16.94
C GLN A 72 -4.84 7.34 -15.58
N GLU A 73 -5.74 6.92 -14.70
CA GLU A 73 -5.85 7.43 -13.33
C GLU A 73 -4.59 7.14 -12.53
N ALA A 74 -4.05 5.92 -12.61
CA ALA A 74 -2.79 5.57 -11.97
C ALA A 74 -1.62 6.44 -12.47
N ALA A 75 -1.50 6.61 -13.79
CA ALA A 75 -0.49 7.49 -14.38
C ALA A 75 -0.64 8.94 -13.94
N TRP A 76 -1.87 9.46 -13.88
CA TRP A 76 -2.17 10.81 -13.41
C TRP A 76 -1.76 11.00 -11.94
N LEU A 77 -2.09 10.06 -11.07
CA LEU A 77 -1.73 10.10 -9.64
C LEU A 77 -0.21 10.02 -9.44
N ILE A 78 0.48 9.11 -10.13
CA ILE A 78 1.95 8.99 -10.06
C ILE A 78 2.64 10.30 -10.45
N GLN A 79 2.19 10.94 -11.54
CA GLN A 79 2.74 12.23 -11.98
C GLN A 79 2.50 13.34 -10.95
N HIS A 80 1.33 13.39 -10.31
CA HIS A 80 1.05 14.38 -9.26
C HIS A 80 1.84 14.12 -7.97
N MET A 81 2.08 12.85 -7.63
CA MET A 81 2.89 12.50 -6.47
C MET A 81 4.36 12.87 -6.69
N ILE A 82 4.96 12.48 -7.82
CA ILE A 82 6.43 12.46 -7.95
C ILE A 82 6.97 12.86 -9.33
N GLY A 83 6.14 13.37 -10.25
CA GLY A 83 6.57 13.76 -11.60
C GLY A 83 7.64 14.86 -11.64
N HIS A 84 7.75 15.70 -10.60
CA HIS A 84 8.85 16.67 -10.46
C HIS A 84 10.20 16.03 -10.07
N ARG A 85 10.23 14.71 -9.79
CA ARG A 85 11.42 13.92 -9.46
C ARG A 85 11.62 12.76 -10.45
N PRO A 86 11.93 13.07 -11.73
CA PRO A 86 12.18 12.04 -12.74
C PRO A 86 13.36 11.12 -12.40
N ASP A 87 14.28 11.54 -11.52
CA ASP A 87 15.36 10.70 -11.01
C ASP A 87 14.83 9.50 -10.19
N ILE A 88 13.77 9.68 -9.41
CA ILE A 88 13.13 8.61 -8.63
C ILE A 88 12.40 7.65 -9.57
N LEU A 89 11.61 8.16 -10.53
CA LEU A 89 10.92 7.32 -11.53
C LEU A 89 11.91 6.47 -12.35
N LYS A 90 13.05 7.06 -12.75
CA LYS A 90 14.13 6.33 -13.43
C LYS A 90 14.78 5.28 -12.53
N ALA A 91 14.98 5.57 -11.24
CA ALA A 91 15.53 4.60 -10.31
C ALA A 91 14.58 3.40 -10.12
N LEU A 92 13.28 3.66 -9.95
CA LEU A 92 12.25 2.62 -9.91
C LEU A 92 12.31 1.74 -11.17
N ALA A 93 12.31 2.36 -12.36
CA ALA A 93 12.37 1.64 -13.62
C ALA A 93 13.67 0.83 -13.79
N ASN A 94 14.82 1.36 -13.35
CA ASN A 94 16.11 0.66 -13.39
C ASN A 94 16.16 -0.51 -12.41
N ASN A 95 15.41 -0.43 -11.31
CA ASN A 95 15.20 -1.53 -10.37
C ASN A 95 14.06 -2.48 -10.81
N ASN A 96 13.73 -2.45 -12.11
CA ASN A 96 12.70 -3.26 -12.76
C ASN A 96 11.28 -3.04 -12.20
N VAL A 97 11.03 -1.97 -11.44
CA VAL A 97 9.71 -1.75 -10.84
C VAL A 97 8.70 -1.36 -11.91
N ARG A 98 7.48 -1.89 -11.77
CA ARG A 98 6.29 -1.49 -12.54
C ARG A 98 5.13 -1.22 -11.59
N PHE A 99 4.15 -0.45 -12.04
CA PHE A 99 2.86 -0.33 -11.38
C PHE A 99 1.82 -1.17 -12.11
N SER A 100 1.30 -2.21 -11.47
CA SER A 100 0.31 -3.12 -12.05
C SER A 100 -1.10 -2.75 -11.59
N VAL A 101 -2.01 -2.50 -12.52
CA VAL A 101 -3.44 -2.35 -12.20
C VAL A 101 -4.11 -3.72 -12.31
N MET A 102 -4.81 -4.13 -11.25
CA MET A 102 -5.62 -5.35 -11.21
C MET A 102 -7.06 -5.03 -11.61
N ALA A 103 -7.67 -5.85 -12.45
CA ALA A 103 -9.09 -5.70 -12.72
C ALA A 103 -9.92 -6.02 -11.46
N TYR A 104 -11.14 -5.50 -11.39
CA TYR A 104 -12.06 -5.77 -10.27
C TYR A 104 -12.37 -7.28 -10.13
N SER A 105 -12.19 -8.04 -11.22
CA SER A 105 -12.39 -9.48 -11.31
C SER A 105 -11.10 -10.31 -11.22
N GLU A 106 -9.95 -9.69 -11.02
CA GLU A 106 -8.64 -10.35 -10.86
C GLU A 106 -8.18 -10.19 -9.41
N MET A 107 -7.54 -11.22 -8.85
CA MET A 107 -7.04 -11.23 -7.48
C MET A 107 -5.53 -10.91 -7.41
N THR A 108 -5.00 -10.76 -6.19
CA THR A 108 -3.58 -10.43 -5.97
C THR A 108 -2.64 -11.42 -6.66
N THR A 109 -2.89 -12.72 -6.55
CA THR A 109 -2.02 -13.75 -7.13
C THR A 109 -2.22 -13.96 -8.63
N ASP A 110 -3.22 -13.32 -9.25
CA ASP A 110 -3.34 -13.26 -10.72
C ASP A 110 -2.27 -12.33 -11.34
N ILE A 111 -1.72 -11.39 -10.56
CA ILE A 111 -0.60 -10.57 -11.01
C ILE A 111 0.65 -11.46 -11.16
N PRO A 112 1.31 -11.48 -12.33
CA PRO A 112 2.44 -12.37 -12.59
C PRO A 112 3.54 -12.31 -11.53
N GLU A 113 3.89 -11.11 -11.07
CA GLU A 113 4.94 -10.88 -10.06
C GLU A 113 4.53 -11.33 -8.65
N HIS A 114 3.25 -11.60 -8.40
CA HIS A 114 2.69 -12.03 -7.12
C HIS A 114 2.19 -13.48 -7.14
N SER A 115 2.31 -14.16 -8.28
CA SER A 115 1.78 -15.52 -8.51
C SER A 115 2.40 -16.63 -7.64
N ASP A 116 3.56 -16.37 -7.02
CA ASP A 116 4.25 -17.29 -6.13
C ASP A 116 3.89 -17.07 -4.65
N LEU A 117 3.01 -16.12 -4.35
CA LEU A 117 2.55 -15.87 -2.99
C LEU A 117 1.64 -17.01 -2.52
N HIS A 118 2.01 -17.61 -1.39
CA HIS A 118 1.28 -18.71 -0.79
C HIS A 118 0.97 -18.49 0.70
N PRO A 119 -0.17 -19.02 1.19
CA PRO A 119 -1.25 -19.61 0.40
C PRO A 119 -2.03 -18.54 -0.38
N ASP A 120 -2.44 -18.86 -1.60
CA ASP A 120 -3.10 -17.94 -2.54
C ASP A 120 -4.36 -17.27 -1.95
N PHE A 121 -5.26 -18.07 -1.37
CA PHE A 121 -6.51 -17.59 -0.78
C PHE A 121 -6.29 -16.53 0.32
N TYR A 122 -5.16 -16.58 1.04
CA TYR A 122 -4.82 -15.54 2.02
C TYR A 122 -4.52 -14.23 1.29
N TRP A 123 -3.59 -14.26 0.33
CA TRP A 123 -3.13 -13.07 -0.39
C TRP A 123 -4.22 -12.45 -1.26
N ASP A 124 -5.02 -13.29 -1.90
CA ASP A 124 -6.17 -12.87 -2.69
C ASP A 124 -7.21 -12.18 -1.83
N ARG A 125 -7.49 -12.70 -0.63
CA ARG A 125 -8.51 -12.12 0.27
C ARG A 125 -8.01 -10.93 1.09
N ARG A 126 -6.71 -10.88 1.36
CA ARG A 126 -6.06 -9.90 2.24
C ARG A 126 -5.85 -8.55 1.59
N ALA A 127 -5.61 -8.50 0.29
CA ALA A 127 -5.08 -7.30 -0.35
C ALA A 127 -5.76 -7.01 -1.68
N ARG A 128 -5.83 -5.72 -2.02
CA ARG A 128 -6.12 -5.20 -3.37
C ARG A 128 -5.02 -4.25 -3.85
N GLY A 129 -3.83 -4.41 -3.27
CA GLY A 129 -2.59 -3.73 -3.63
C GLY A 129 -1.46 -4.25 -2.76
N LEU A 130 -0.25 -4.24 -3.29
CA LEU A 130 0.97 -4.61 -2.58
C LEU A 130 2.12 -3.69 -3.02
N GLY A 131 3.08 -3.47 -2.12
CA GLY A 131 4.33 -2.79 -2.40
C GLY A 131 5.30 -3.65 -3.22
N ALA A 132 6.13 -2.99 -4.03
CA ALA A 132 7.17 -3.67 -4.80
C ALA A 132 8.35 -4.09 -3.92
N THR A 133 8.94 -5.25 -4.23
CA THR A 133 10.20 -5.70 -3.63
C THR A 133 11.21 -6.06 -4.74
N ALA A 134 12.49 -6.24 -4.39
CA ALA A 134 13.48 -6.70 -5.36
C ALA A 134 13.15 -8.09 -5.96
N ALA A 135 12.49 -8.96 -5.19
CA ALA A 135 12.07 -10.28 -5.65
C ALA A 135 10.77 -10.23 -6.47
N ARG A 136 9.88 -9.28 -6.16
CA ARG A 136 8.58 -9.08 -6.80
C ARG A 136 8.45 -7.61 -7.18
N PRO A 137 9.04 -7.17 -8.30
CA PRO A 137 9.21 -5.75 -8.60
C PRO A 137 7.93 -5.17 -9.24
N SER A 138 6.78 -5.45 -8.65
CA SER A 138 5.51 -4.84 -9.00
C SER A 138 4.83 -4.32 -7.73
N THR A 139 4.47 -3.04 -7.77
CA THR A 139 3.50 -2.49 -6.86
C THR A 139 2.14 -2.47 -7.56
N SER A 140 1.07 -2.78 -6.84
CA SER A 140 -0.24 -2.99 -7.46
C SER A 140 -1.37 -2.26 -6.76
N CYS A 141 -2.46 -2.04 -7.50
CA CYS A 141 -3.73 -1.52 -6.99
C CYS A 141 -4.89 -2.04 -7.84
N GLY A 142 -6.00 -2.36 -7.20
CA GLY A 142 -7.27 -2.68 -7.86
C GLY A 142 -7.87 -1.47 -8.57
N GLU A 143 -8.42 -1.67 -9.76
CA GLU A 143 -9.11 -0.61 -10.49
C GLU A 143 -10.37 -0.12 -9.76
N GLU A 144 -10.99 -0.96 -8.92
CA GLU A 144 -12.14 -0.59 -8.11
C GLU A 144 -11.78 0.54 -7.14
N ASN A 145 -10.54 0.58 -6.65
CA ASN A 145 -10.06 1.66 -5.79
C ASN A 145 -9.69 2.91 -6.58
N LEU A 146 -9.01 2.76 -7.72
CA LEU A 146 -8.61 3.88 -8.58
C LEU A 146 -9.83 4.65 -9.12
N LEU A 147 -10.85 3.94 -9.58
CA LEU A 147 -12.05 4.51 -10.19
C LEU A 147 -13.25 4.62 -9.23
N ASN A 148 -13.05 4.23 -7.97
CA ASN A 148 -14.04 4.29 -6.89
C ASN A 148 -15.35 3.55 -7.23
N TYR A 149 -15.22 2.30 -7.70
CA TYR A 149 -16.36 1.43 -7.96
C TYR A 149 -17.13 1.13 -6.68
N ALA A 150 -18.41 0.77 -6.83
CA ALA A 150 -19.18 0.25 -5.72
C ALA A 150 -18.54 -1.06 -5.21
N GLY A 151 -18.56 -1.29 -3.90
CA GLY A 151 -18.01 -2.50 -3.28
C GLY A 151 -16.50 -2.49 -3.03
N ASP A 152 -15.76 -1.44 -3.43
CA ASP A 152 -14.33 -1.30 -3.10
C ASP A 152 -14.10 -1.48 -1.58
N PRO A 153 -13.32 -2.50 -1.16
CA PRO A 153 -13.06 -2.75 0.26
C PRO A 153 -12.23 -1.65 0.93
N TYR A 154 -11.58 -0.78 0.15
CA TYR A 154 -10.72 0.31 0.59
C TYR A 154 -11.26 1.70 0.17
N PHE A 155 -12.58 1.85 -0.01
CA PHE A 155 -13.22 3.06 -0.54
C PHE A 155 -12.97 4.37 0.23
N THR A 156 -12.43 4.29 1.45
CA THR A 156 -12.11 5.44 2.32
C THR A 156 -10.70 5.97 2.12
N GLU A 157 -9.88 5.30 1.31
CA GLU A 157 -8.48 5.63 1.06
C GLU A 157 -8.11 5.38 -0.42
N ASN A 158 -6.86 5.68 -0.78
CA ASN A 158 -6.32 5.36 -2.09
C ASN A 158 -5.09 4.46 -1.93
N ILE A 159 -5.22 3.23 -2.39
CA ILE A 159 -4.23 2.17 -2.24
C ILE A 159 -3.00 2.45 -3.11
N LEU A 160 -3.16 3.06 -4.30
CA LEU A 160 -2.02 3.48 -5.09
C LEU A 160 -1.12 4.44 -4.31
N ILE A 161 -1.67 5.46 -3.65
CA ILE A 161 -0.87 6.43 -2.89
C ILE A 161 -0.07 5.73 -1.79
N HIS A 162 -0.67 4.76 -1.11
CA HIS A 162 0.00 3.96 -0.07
C HIS A 162 1.10 3.06 -0.67
N GLU A 163 0.74 2.15 -1.56
CA GLU A 163 1.66 1.13 -2.08
C GLU A 163 2.77 1.71 -2.95
N PHE A 164 2.46 2.75 -3.74
CA PHE A 164 3.47 3.44 -4.52
C PHE A 164 4.44 4.22 -3.62
N SER A 165 4.02 4.67 -2.43
CA SER A 165 4.94 5.30 -1.49
C SER A 165 5.99 4.31 -0.95
N HIS A 166 5.61 3.05 -0.71
CA HIS A 166 6.57 1.98 -0.38
C HIS A 166 7.57 1.78 -1.51
N ALA A 167 7.07 1.70 -2.76
CA ALA A 167 7.95 1.57 -3.92
C ALA A 167 8.92 2.77 -4.03
N ILE A 168 8.41 4.00 -3.91
CA ILE A 168 9.21 5.23 -3.88
C ILE A 168 10.30 5.15 -2.82
N HIS A 169 9.98 4.77 -1.59
CA HIS A 169 10.97 4.64 -0.50
C HIS A 169 11.98 3.55 -0.79
N GLN A 170 11.53 2.31 -0.90
CA GLN A 170 12.39 1.13 -0.84
C GLN A 170 13.15 0.88 -2.14
N MET A 171 12.52 1.18 -3.28
CA MET A 171 13.03 0.85 -4.61
C MET A 171 13.44 2.09 -5.42
N GLY A 172 13.08 3.31 -4.99
CA GLY A 172 13.46 4.56 -5.65
C GLY A 172 14.49 5.37 -4.85
N LEU A 173 14.05 5.94 -3.73
CA LEU A 173 14.81 6.83 -2.86
C LEU A 173 16.06 6.17 -2.31
N ASN A 174 16.01 4.92 -1.86
CA ASN A 174 17.21 4.21 -1.41
C ASN A 174 18.29 4.06 -2.50
N THR A 175 17.94 4.22 -3.77
CA THR A 175 18.90 4.24 -4.89
C THR A 175 19.45 5.63 -5.17
N VAL A 176 18.60 6.68 -5.12
CA VAL A 176 19.02 8.07 -5.46
C VAL A 176 19.54 8.87 -4.27
N ASP A 177 19.15 8.49 -3.06
CA ASP A 177 19.56 9.05 -1.78
C ASP A 177 19.81 7.92 -0.76
N PRO A 178 21.04 7.39 -0.69
CA PRO A 178 21.40 6.28 0.20
C PRO A 178 21.25 6.56 1.70
N ASP A 179 21.10 7.82 2.12
CA ASP A 179 20.90 8.18 3.52
C ASP A 179 19.42 8.40 3.89
N PHE A 180 18.51 8.40 2.91
CA PHE A 180 17.07 8.57 3.13
C PHE A 180 16.52 7.60 4.19
N ASP A 181 16.80 6.30 4.06
CA ASP A 181 16.29 5.28 4.98
C ASP A 181 16.76 5.49 6.43
N LYS A 182 17.99 5.98 6.62
CA LYS A 182 18.51 6.31 7.96
C LYS A 182 17.78 7.49 8.56
N ARG A 183 17.48 8.52 7.76
CA ARG A 183 16.72 9.71 8.19
C ARG A 183 15.29 9.33 8.54
N LEU A 184 14.63 8.53 7.70
CA LEU A 184 13.30 8.01 7.95
C LEU A 184 13.25 7.16 9.24
N LYS A 185 14.22 6.24 9.42
CA LYS A 185 14.33 5.43 10.63
C LYS A 185 14.47 6.30 11.89
N SER A 186 15.35 7.30 11.87
CA SER A 186 15.54 8.19 13.03
C SER A 186 14.27 9.00 13.36
N LEU A 187 13.52 9.45 12.33
CA LEU A 187 12.25 10.13 12.52
C LEU A 187 11.20 9.20 13.12
N TYR A 188 11.07 7.97 12.59
CA TYR A 188 10.18 6.95 13.12
C TYR A 188 10.46 6.66 14.60
N GLU A 189 11.72 6.37 14.95
CA GLU A 189 12.12 6.10 16.34
C GLU A 189 11.78 7.29 17.26
N THR A 190 12.07 8.53 16.81
CA THR A 190 11.71 9.75 17.56
C THR A 190 10.20 9.92 17.73
N ALA A 191 9.40 9.61 16.70
CA ALA A 191 7.95 9.68 16.75
C ALA A 191 7.39 8.66 17.74
N MET A 192 7.89 7.42 17.71
CA MET A 192 7.49 6.37 18.65
C MET A 192 7.88 6.71 20.09
N GLU A 193 9.07 7.26 20.34
CA GLU A 193 9.51 7.73 21.66
C GLU A 193 8.59 8.82 22.23
N LYS A 194 8.06 9.68 21.37
CA LYS A 194 7.06 10.71 21.73
C LYS A 194 5.64 10.18 21.88
N GLY A 195 5.42 8.89 21.61
CA GLY A 195 4.09 8.28 21.59
C GLY A 195 3.21 8.75 20.45
N LEU A 196 3.78 9.37 19.40
CA LEU A 196 3.05 9.66 18.17
C LEU A 196 2.66 8.34 17.51
N TRP A 197 1.53 8.35 16.80
CA TRP A 197 0.99 7.20 16.07
C TRP A 197 0.71 5.96 16.94
N LYS A 198 0.79 6.05 18.27
CA LYS A 198 0.58 4.91 19.16
C LYS A 198 -0.76 4.23 18.89
N GLY A 199 -0.71 2.92 18.67
CA GLY A 199 -1.91 2.09 18.42
C GLY A 199 -2.45 2.19 17.00
N THR A 200 -1.79 2.94 16.11
CA THR A 200 -2.16 3.05 14.69
C THR A 200 -1.35 2.10 13.82
N TYR A 201 -1.76 1.91 12.57
CA TYR A 201 -1.03 1.13 11.58
C TYR A 201 0.36 1.74 11.28
N ALA A 202 0.44 3.08 11.25
CA ALA A 202 1.70 3.83 11.10
C ALA A 202 2.75 3.53 12.20
N SER A 203 2.34 2.99 13.36
CA SER A 203 3.28 2.57 14.42
C SER A 203 3.82 1.15 14.28
N THR A 204 3.43 0.43 13.22
CA THR A 204 3.83 -0.97 13.02
C THR A 204 5.31 -1.09 12.66
N ASN A 205 5.79 -0.25 11.75
CA ASN A 205 7.19 -0.15 11.35
C ASN A 205 7.44 1.20 10.62
N LYS A 206 8.69 1.47 10.23
CA LYS A 206 9.05 2.73 9.56
C LYS A 206 8.48 2.84 8.14
N GLU A 207 8.25 1.71 7.47
CA GLU A 207 7.69 1.65 6.13
C GLU A 207 6.22 2.08 6.15
N GLU A 208 5.41 1.56 7.09
CA GLU A 208 4.02 1.98 7.29
C GLU A 208 3.94 3.44 7.76
N TYR A 209 4.83 3.85 8.65
CA TYR A 209 4.94 5.25 9.07
C TYR A 209 5.11 6.21 7.88
N TRP A 210 5.94 5.82 6.91
CA TRP A 210 6.11 6.57 5.66
C TRP A 210 4.85 6.54 4.79
N ALA A 211 4.23 5.37 4.61
CA ALA A 211 3.10 5.21 3.72
C ALA A 211 1.82 5.89 4.22
N GLU A 212 1.49 5.71 5.50
CA GLU A 212 0.39 6.38 6.20
C GLU A 212 0.59 7.90 6.26
N GLY A 213 1.84 8.33 6.51
CA GLY A 213 2.23 9.74 6.42
C GLY A 213 2.01 10.31 5.02
N THR A 214 2.34 9.53 3.98
CA THR A 214 2.15 9.91 2.58
C THR A 214 0.67 10.00 2.21
N GLN A 215 -0.17 9.06 2.64
CA GLN A 215 -1.62 9.18 2.47
C GLN A 215 -2.17 10.43 3.17
N SER A 216 -1.68 10.74 4.37
CA SER A 216 -2.06 11.95 5.10
C SER A 216 -1.59 13.20 4.36
N TRP A 217 -0.39 13.18 3.77
CA TRP A 217 0.15 14.27 2.95
C TRP A 217 -0.71 14.60 1.74
N PHE A 218 -1.37 13.60 1.16
CA PHE A 218 -2.26 13.77 0.01
C PHE A 218 -3.75 13.79 0.37
N ASP A 219 -4.09 13.90 1.66
CA ASP A 219 -5.46 13.96 2.20
C ASP A 219 -6.33 12.73 1.86
N THR A 220 -5.71 11.54 1.85
CA THR A 220 -6.39 10.27 1.57
C THR A 220 -6.24 9.23 2.68
N ASN A 221 -5.69 9.59 3.85
CA ASN A 221 -5.63 8.66 4.97
C ASN A 221 -6.98 8.58 5.69
N ARG A 222 -7.24 7.43 6.31
CA ARG A 222 -8.40 7.16 7.14
C ARG A 222 -8.28 7.89 8.48
N GLU A 223 -9.41 8.04 9.16
CA GLU A 223 -9.50 8.85 10.38
C GLU A 223 -10.31 8.15 11.46
N ASN A 224 -9.76 8.11 12.69
CA ASN A 224 -10.42 7.69 13.92
C ASN A 224 -11.13 6.32 13.85
N ASP A 225 -10.42 5.30 13.36
CA ASP A 225 -10.88 3.92 13.37
C ASP A 225 -9.92 3.02 14.18
N ALA A 226 -10.11 1.69 14.11
CA ALA A 226 -9.32 0.73 14.88
C ALA A 226 -7.81 0.77 14.56
N GLN A 227 -7.41 1.34 13.43
CA GLN A 227 -6.02 1.38 12.96
C GLN A 227 -5.52 2.80 12.68
N HIS A 228 -6.37 3.83 12.73
CA HIS A 228 -6.01 5.20 12.40
C HIS A 228 -6.42 6.19 13.49
N ASN A 229 -5.60 7.21 13.72
CA ASN A 229 -5.91 8.32 14.62
C ASN A 229 -6.54 9.49 13.83
N HIS A 230 -6.49 10.71 14.38
CA HIS A 230 -7.05 11.91 13.77
C HIS A 230 -6.22 12.53 12.62
N VAL A 231 -5.03 11.99 12.33
CA VAL A 231 -4.05 12.61 11.42
C VAL A 231 -4.31 12.16 9.99
N SER A 232 -5.46 12.55 9.44
CA SER A 232 -5.92 12.12 8.11
C SER A 232 -5.50 13.04 6.95
N LYS A 233 -5.05 14.27 7.26
CA LYS A 233 -4.81 15.35 6.30
C LYS A 233 -3.49 16.06 6.52
N ARG A 234 -2.95 16.69 5.46
CA ARG A 234 -1.62 17.31 5.45
C ARG A 234 -1.45 18.35 6.54
N HIS A 235 -2.43 19.23 6.72
CA HIS A 235 -2.32 20.30 7.71
C HIS A 235 -2.29 19.74 9.14
N ILE A 236 -3.08 18.70 9.43
CA ILE A 236 -3.05 18.00 10.72
C ILE A 236 -1.69 17.33 10.91
N LEU A 237 -1.15 16.68 9.87
CA LEU A 237 0.17 16.06 9.90
C LEU A 237 1.28 17.08 10.19
N LYS A 238 1.23 18.27 9.58
CA LYS A 238 2.21 19.35 9.83
C LYS A 238 2.24 19.78 11.30
N ASP A 239 1.08 19.82 11.96
CA ASP A 239 0.96 20.17 13.37
C ASP A 239 1.34 19.00 14.31
N TYR A 240 0.94 17.78 13.94
CA TYR A 240 1.09 16.57 14.76
C TYR A 240 2.51 16.00 14.70
N ASP A 241 3.06 15.83 13.51
CA ASP A 241 4.38 15.25 13.24
C ASP A 241 5.16 16.12 12.23
N PRO A 242 5.67 17.28 12.68
CA PRO A 242 6.39 18.21 11.80
C PRO A 242 7.68 17.61 11.21
N GLY A 243 8.25 16.58 11.85
CA GLY A 243 9.43 15.89 11.35
C GLY A 243 9.12 15.07 10.10
N LEU A 244 8.06 14.25 10.16
CA LEU A 244 7.57 13.52 8.99
C LEU A 244 7.12 14.48 7.88
N ALA A 245 6.37 15.52 8.25
CA ALA A 245 5.90 16.53 7.30
C ALA A 245 7.04 17.23 6.55
N ALA A 246 8.17 17.51 7.22
CA ALA A 246 9.35 18.08 6.58
C ALA A 246 9.99 17.11 5.58
N LEU A 247 10.11 15.82 5.93
CA LEU A 247 10.63 14.81 5.01
C LEU A 247 9.73 14.62 3.79
N LEU A 248 8.41 14.60 3.98
CA LEU A 248 7.43 14.53 2.90
C LEU A 248 7.49 15.77 2.00
N THR A 249 7.69 16.96 2.58
CA THR A 249 7.90 18.21 1.82
C THR A 249 9.15 18.12 0.94
N GLU A 250 10.24 17.54 1.45
CA GLU A 250 11.48 17.38 0.68
C GLU A 250 11.27 16.48 -0.56
N ILE A 251 10.51 15.40 -0.42
CA ILE A 251 10.31 14.42 -1.50
C ILE A 251 9.20 14.84 -2.45
N PHE A 252 8.02 15.14 -1.92
CA PHE A 252 6.81 15.41 -2.69
C PHE A 252 6.56 16.90 -2.99
N GLY A 253 7.31 17.79 -2.34
CA GLY A 253 7.02 19.23 -2.38
C GLY A 253 5.78 19.60 -1.57
N ASP A 254 5.51 20.89 -1.46
CA ASP A 254 4.35 21.44 -0.75
C ASP A 254 3.36 22.13 -1.70
N THR A 255 3.02 21.45 -2.80
CA THR A 255 2.03 21.97 -3.75
C THR A 255 0.62 21.95 -3.16
N GLU A 256 -0.30 22.74 -3.70
CA GLU A 256 -1.71 22.76 -3.26
C GLU A 256 -2.50 21.50 -3.64
N TRP A 257 -1.95 20.65 -4.51
CA TRP A 257 -2.65 19.45 -4.95
C TRP A 257 -2.89 18.47 -3.80
N ARG A 258 -4.12 17.95 -3.72
CA ARG A 258 -4.55 16.89 -2.81
C ARG A 258 -5.37 15.88 -3.61
N TYR A 259 -5.33 14.61 -3.19
CA TYR A 259 -6.15 13.59 -3.78
C TYR A 259 -7.63 13.92 -3.58
N THR A 260 -8.40 13.78 -4.66
CA THR A 260 -9.85 13.63 -4.61
C THR A 260 -10.25 12.45 -5.47
N LYS A 261 -11.36 11.80 -5.11
CA LYS A 261 -11.88 10.61 -5.79
C LYS A 261 -12.10 10.87 -7.28
N ALA A 262 -11.74 9.92 -8.14
CA ALA A 262 -11.88 9.99 -9.60
C ALA A 262 -13.30 10.40 -10.03
N ILE A 263 -14.32 9.89 -9.34
CA ILE A 263 -15.74 10.21 -9.58
C ILE A 263 -16.11 11.68 -9.37
N THR A 264 -15.25 12.47 -8.71
CA THR A 264 -15.46 13.92 -8.48
C THR A 264 -14.77 14.81 -9.51
N ARG A 265 -14.08 14.21 -10.49
CA ARG A 265 -13.15 14.86 -11.43
C ARG A 265 -13.25 14.26 -12.83
N THR A 266 -14.43 13.76 -13.20
CA THR A 266 -14.72 13.17 -14.51
C THR A 266 -14.68 14.19 -15.67
N ASP A 267 -14.60 15.48 -15.33
CA ASP A 267 -14.34 16.58 -16.26
C ASP A 267 -12.86 16.70 -16.67
N LEU A 268 -11.94 16.02 -15.97
CA LEU A 268 -10.52 16.06 -16.32
C LEU A 268 -10.20 15.20 -17.55
N PRO A 269 -9.23 15.61 -18.40
CA PRO A 269 -8.98 14.98 -19.70
C PRO A 269 -8.73 13.46 -19.67
N HIS A 270 -8.04 12.94 -18.64
CA HIS A 270 -7.71 11.50 -18.57
C HIS A 270 -8.90 10.62 -18.15
N LEU A 271 -9.98 11.24 -17.63
CA LEU A 271 -11.25 10.60 -17.31
C LEU A 271 -12.35 10.97 -18.32
N GLU A 272 -12.01 11.65 -19.42
CA GLU A 272 -12.99 12.02 -20.45
C GLU A 272 -13.69 10.78 -21.00
N GLY A 273 -15.02 10.75 -20.86
CA GLY A 273 -15.87 9.63 -21.29
C GLY A 273 -16.10 8.56 -20.22
N PHE A 274 -15.38 8.57 -19.10
CA PHE A 274 -15.64 7.66 -17.98
C PHE A 274 -17.02 7.95 -17.37
N GLN A 275 -17.85 6.91 -17.27
CA GLN A 275 -19.18 6.96 -16.67
C GLN A 275 -19.18 6.14 -15.37
N PRO A 276 -19.07 6.77 -14.18
CA PRO A 276 -19.02 6.03 -12.91
C PRO A 276 -20.21 5.11 -12.67
N HIS A 277 -21.40 5.47 -13.17
CA HIS A 277 -22.63 4.70 -13.00
C HIS A 277 -22.67 3.41 -13.84
N ASP A 278 -21.83 3.30 -14.87
CA ASP A 278 -21.69 2.11 -15.71
C ASP A 278 -20.60 1.16 -15.18
N SER A 279 -19.93 1.53 -14.08
CA SER A 279 -18.87 0.73 -13.51
C SER A 279 -19.41 -0.54 -12.86
N PRO A 280 -18.67 -1.67 -12.94
CA PRO A 280 -19.04 -2.88 -12.22
C PRO A 280 -18.96 -2.65 -10.70
N GLN A 281 -19.64 -3.52 -9.96
CA GLN A 281 -19.48 -3.59 -8.51
C GLN A 281 -18.38 -4.62 -8.19
N PHE A 282 -17.43 -4.24 -7.35
CA PHE A 282 -16.46 -5.19 -6.81
C PHE A 282 -17.15 -6.10 -5.78
N GLU A 283 -16.94 -7.40 -5.95
CA GLU A 283 -17.32 -8.43 -4.99
C GLU A 283 -16.19 -9.45 -4.95
N TRP A 284 -15.90 -9.96 -3.74
CA TRP A 284 -14.99 -11.09 -3.62
C TRP A 284 -15.58 -12.31 -4.35
N PRO A 285 -14.77 -13.09 -5.09
CA PRO A 285 -15.23 -14.32 -5.71
C PRO A 285 -15.98 -15.21 -4.70
N SER A 286 -17.05 -15.86 -5.12
CA SER A 286 -17.91 -16.67 -4.23
C SER A 286 -17.14 -17.77 -3.51
N ASP A 287 -16.22 -18.41 -4.22
CA ASP A 287 -15.42 -19.52 -3.70
C ASP A 287 -14.42 -19.00 -2.65
N LEU A 288 -13.77 -17.86 -2.92
CA LEU A 288 -12.88 -17.20 -1.96
C LEU A 288 -13.65 -16.74 -0.70
N SER A 289 -14.88 -16.26 -0.87
CA SER A 289 -15.75 -15.86 0.23
C SER A 289 -16.16 -17.07 1.09
N ALA A 290 -16.55 -18.18 0.46
CA ALA A 290 -16.89 -19.43 1.15
C ALA A 290 -15.68 -20.01 1.91
N GLU A 291 -14.48 -19.90 1.35
CA GLU A 291 -13.24 -20.32 2.01
C GLU A 291 -12.91 -19.45 3.22
N TYR A 292 -13.05 -18.13 3.09
CA TYR A 292 -12.91 -17.20 4.20
C TYR A 292 -13.92 -17.52 5.32
N GLU A 293 -15.19 -17.76 4.97
CA GLU A 293 -16.20 -18.18 5.95
C GLU A 293 -15.83 -19.51 6.63
N ASN A 294 -15.34 -20.50 5.86
CA ASN A 294 -14.88 -21.79 6.41
C ASN A 294 -13.70 -21.62 7.37
N LEU A 295 -12.76 -20.73 7.04
CA LEU A 295 -11.60 -20.42 7.87
C LEU A 295 -12.02 -19.89 9.25
N PHE A 296 -13.09 -19.10 9.31
CA PHE A 296 -13.65 -18.56 10.54
C PHE A 296 -14.73 -19.45 11.17
N ASP A 297 -15.13 -20.57 10.57
CA ASP A 297 -16.05 -21.53 11.21
C ASP A 297 -15.27 -22.46 12.17
N PRO A 298 -15.60 -22.51 13.48
CA PRO A 298 -15.03 -23.49 14.40
C PRO A 298 -15.20 -24.95 13.98
N ASN A 299 -16.17 -25.25 13.12
CA ASN A 299 -16.38 -26.58 12.53
C ASN A 299 -15.87 -26.69 11.09
N GLY A 300 -15.32 -25.61 10.53
CA GLY A 300 -14.71 -25.61 9.21
C GLY A 300 -13.44 -26.45 9.21
N ASN A 301 -13.28 -27.34 8.22
CA ASN A 301 -12.20 -28.31 8.21
C ASN A 301 -11.08 -27.99 7.19
N GLY A 302 -11.19 -26.89 6.45
CA GLY A 302 -10.17 -26.45 5.49
C GLY A 302 -9.92 -27.35 4.29
N GLY A 303 -10.61 -28.48 4.18
CA GLY A 303 -10.30 -29.52 3.19
C GLY A 303 -8.83 -29.92 3.26
N ASP A 304 -8.12 -29.74 2.15
CA ASP A 304 -6.68 -30.03 2.04
C ASP A 304 -5.78 -28.81 2.29
N LYS A 305 -6.35 -27.63 2.56
CA LYS A 305 -5.61 -26.36 2.65
C LYS A 305 -4.97 -26.11 4.01
N TRP A 306 -5.63 -26.52 5.08
CA TRP A 306 -5.10 -26.43 6.44
C TRP A 306 -5.62 -27.56 7.32
N ILE A 307 -4.98 -27.75 8.46
CA ILE A 307 -5.44 -28.58 9.56
C ILE A 307 -5.66 -27.73 10.81
N ASP A 308 -6.54 -28.14 11.72
CA ASP A 308 -6.70 -27.45 12.99
C ASP A 308 -5.59 -27.83 13.96
N LEU A 309 -4.90 -26.81 14.48
CA LEU A 309 -3.90 -27.02 15.52
C LEU A 309 -4.57 -27.17 16.88
N GLU A 310 -4.02 -28.07 17.70
CA GLU A 310 -4.45 -28.22 19.08
C GLU A 310 -4.17 -26.93 19.87
N ARG A 311 -5.20 -26.40 20.53
CA ARG A 311 -5.06 -25.29 21.47
C ARG A 311 -4.64 -25.85 22.83
N HIS A 312 -3.53 -25.36 23.35
CA HIS A 312 -3.08 -25.66 24.71
C HIS A 312 -3.18 -24.44 25.63
N GLU A 313 -3.33 -24.71 26.94
CA GLU A 313 -3.27 -23.69 27.99
C GLU A 313 -1.85 -23.14 28.17
N PRO A 314 -1.65 -21.85 28.47
CA PRO A 314 -0.32 -21.23 28.57
C PRO A 314 0.69 -21.94 29.48
N ASP A 315 0.23 -22.64 30.51
CA ASP A 315 1.09 -23.36 31.47
C ASP A 315 1.94 -24.46 30.80
N VAL A 316 1.57 -24.94 29.60
CA VAL A 316 2.36 -25.94 28.87
C VAL A 316 3.67 -25.38 28.31
N LEU A 317 3.87 -24.06 28.27
CA LEU A 317 5.10 -23.45 27.76
C LEU A 317 6.35 -23.89 28.52
N LEU A 318 6.22 -24.26 29.80
CA LEU A 318 7.32 -24.78 30.61
C LEU A 318 7.79 -26.17 30.15
N GLN A 319 6.98 -26.85 29.34
CA GLN A 319 7.18 -28.24 28.90
C GLN A 319 7.40 -28.35 27.39
N LEU A 320 6.89 -27.40 26.61
CA LEU A 320 7.05 -27.35 25.16
C LEU A 320 8.28 -26.53 24.76
N LYS A 321 8.99 -27.04 23.75
CA LYS A 321 10.11 -26.34 23.10
C LYS A 321 9.96 -26.44 21.61
N SER A 322 10.28 -25.36 20.90
CA SER A 322 10.42 -25.41 19.45
C SER A 322 11.47 -26.45 19.07
N LYS A 323 11.16 -27.19 18.00
CA LYS A 323 12.05 -28.17 17.39
C LYS A 323 12.22 -27.83 15.92
N ASP A 324 13.33 -28.25 15.36
CA ASP A 324 13.52 -28.22 13.92
C ASP A 324 12.56 -29.21 13.26
N GLY A 325 11.99 -28.81 12.14
CA GLY A 325 11.05 -29.59 11.35
C GLY A 325 10.93 -29.04 9.94
N ASP A 326 10.10 -29.68 9.12
CA ASP A 326 9.88 -29.27 7.74
C ASP A 326 9.20 -27.89 7.67
N HIS A 327 9.38 -27.20 6.54
CA HIS A 327 8.76 -25.89 6.31
C HIS A 327 7.23 -26.03 6.32
N SER A 328 6.58 -25.12 7.05
CA SER A 328 5.12 -25.08 7.20
C SER A 328 4.65 -23.63 7.36
N SER A 329 3.37 -23.43 7.67
CA SER A 329 2.78 -22.13 7.97
C SER A 329 1.72 -22.25 9.05
N ILE A 330 1.48 -21.17 9.76
CA ILE A 330 0.39 -21.07 10.73
C ILE A 330 -0.53 -19.92 10.35
N LEU A 331 -1.83 -20.20 10.30
CA LEU A 331 -2.91 -19.24 10.13
C LEU A 331 -3.42 -18.87 11.52
N PHE A 332 -3.12 -17.66 11.98
CA PHE A 332 -3.69 -17.12 13.21
C PHE A 332 -5.03 -16.48 12.88
N VAL A 333 -6.13 -17.13 13.29
CA VAL A 333 -7.51 -16.68 13.03
C VAL A 333 -8.11 -16.14 14.32
N ASN A 334 -8.29 -14.83 14.39
CA ASN A 334 -8.79 -14.15 15.59
C ASN A 334 -10.31 -13.95 15.52
N LYS A 335 -11.08 -14.75 16.27
CA LYS A 335 -12.53 -14.57 16.47
C LYS A 335 -12.88 -13.83 17.75
N THR A 336 -11.90 -13.25 18.43
CA THR A 336 -12.16 -12.39 19.59
C THR A 336 -12.61 -11.00 19.12
N ASP A 337 -13.10 -10.20 20.07
CA ASP A 337 -13.47 -8.80 19.87
C ASP A 337 -12.33 -7.81 20.14
N SER A 338 -11.11 -8.32 20.36
CA SER A 338 -9.92 -7.52 20.62
C SER A 338 -8.75 -7.98 19.73
N GLU A 339 -7.71 -7.15 19.63
CA GLU A 339 -6.47 -7.53 18.94
C GLU A 339 -5.75 -8.61 19.75
N ILE A 340 -5.14 -9.57 19.05
CA ILE A 340 -4.19 -10.53 19.63
C ILE A 340 -2.80 -10.31 19.06
N SER A 341 -1.78 -10.70 19.81
CA SER A 341 -0.39 -10.77 19.33
C SER A 341 0.13 -12.20 19.41
N TYR A 342 1.04 -12.55 18.49
CA TYR A 342 1.63 -13.90 18.44
C TYR A 342 3.15 -13.85 18.42
N TYR A 343 3.73 -14.81 19.15
CA TYR A 343 5.15 -14.91 19.43
C TYR A 343 5.63 -16.31 19.09
N TRP A 344 6.77 -16.40 18.41
CA TRP A 344 7.50 -17.65 18.29
C TRP A 344 8.34 -17.88 19.55
N ILE A 345 8.23 -19.05 20.15
CA ILE A 345 9.03 -19.44 21.30
C ILE A 345 10.23 -20.24 20.80
N ASP A 346 11.44 -19.72 20.97
CA ASP A 346 12.63 -20.42 20.48
C ASP A 346 13.02 -21.65 21.35
N ALA A 347 14.09 -22.34 20.97
CA ALA A 347 14.56 -23.54 21.68
C ALA A 347 15.03 -23.26 23.14
N ASP A 348 15.38 -22.00 23.42
CA ASP A 348 15.82 -21.49 24.72
C ASP A 348 14.66 -20.84 25.51
N SER A 349 13.43 -20.96 25.01
CA SER A 349 12.20 -20.43 25.60
C SER A 349 12.10 -18.90 25.60
N HIS A 350 12.81 -18.20 24.72
CA HIS A 350 12.59 -16.77 24.54
C HIS A 350 11.38 -16.49 23.65
N GLU A 351 10.60 -15.48 24.04
CA GLU A 351 9.47 -14.96 23.26
C GLU A 351 9.96 -14.02 22.16
N ASN A 352 9.78 -14.43 20.91
CA ASN A 352 10.12 -13.62 19.75
C ASN A 352 8.82 -13.10 19.12
N TYR A 353 8.53 -11.81 19.27
CA TYR A 353 7.36 -11.17 18.67
C TYR A 353 7.38 -11.35 17.14
N ARG A 354 6.24 -11.76 16.57
CA ARG A 354 6.10 -11.95 15.11
C ARG A 354 4.97 -11.16 14.48
N GLY A 355 3.93 -10.81 15.22
CA GLY A 355 2.87 -9.97 14.68
C GLY A 355 1.64 -9.86 15.56
N ARG A 356 0.61 -9.25 15.00
CA ARG A 356 -0.70 -9.03 15.63
C ARG A 356 -1.82 -9.29 14.62
N VAL A 357 -2.99 -9.62 15.13
CA VAL A 357 -4.18 -9.89 14.34
C VAL A 357 -5.35 -9.13 14.97
N ALA A 358 -5.92 -8.19 14.22
CA ALA A 358 -7.10 -7.45 14.62
C ALA A 358 -8.30 -8.39 14.90
N ALA A 359 -9.28 -7.89 15.65
CA ALA A 359 -10.54 -8.60 15.89
C ALA A 359 -11.20 -9.01 14.57
N ASN A 360 -11.67 -10.26 14.47
CA ASN A 360 -12.28 -10.84 13.27
C ASN A 360 -11.38 -10.79 12.02
N ALA A 361 -10.07 -10.81 12.20
CA ALA A 361 -9.08 -10.89 11.13
C ALA A 361 -8.24 -12.16 11.24
N PHE A 362 -7.40 -12.39 10.24
CA PHE A 362 -6.44 -13.47 10.25
C PHE A 362 -5.12 -13.04 9.63
N SER A 363 -4.05 -13.74 10.00
CA SER A 363 -2.70 -13.56 9.45
C SER A 363 -2.08 -14.91 9.16
N VAL A 364 -1.21 -14.97 8.16
CA VAL A 364 -0.36 -16.13 7.89
C VAL A 364 1.08 -15.84 8.34
N GLN A 365 1.70 -16.84 8.95
CA GLN A 365 3.09 -16.77 9.38
C GLN A 365 3.83 -18.01 8.90
N TRP A 366 4.89 -17.79 8.10
CA TRP A 366 5.85 -18.83 7.77
C TRP A 366 6.46 -19.40 9.05
N SER A 367 6.48 -20.73 9.15
CA SER A 367 6.89 -21.47 10.33
C SER A 367 7.54 -22.79 9.92
N HIS A 368 7.94 -23.61 10.88
CA HIS A 368 8.32 -25.00 10.66
C HIS A 368 7.45 -25.91 11.54
N ALA A 369 7.36 -27.18 11.17
CA ALA A 369 6.78 -28.20 12.03
C ALA A 369 7.54 -28.26 13.36
N GLY A 370 6.82 -28.41 14.47
CA GLY A 370 7.38 -28.43 15.82
C GLY A 370 7.63 -27.05 16.43
N HIS A 371 7.56 -25.94 15.68
CA HIS A 371 7.62 -24.58 16.26
C HIS A 371 6.49 -24.32 17.24
N VAL A 372 6.81 -23.75 18.40
CA VAL A 372 5.83 -23.39 19.43
C VAL A 372 5.48 -21.91 19.30
N TRP A 373 4.18 -21.64 19.34
CA TRP A 373 3.60 -20.32 19.15
C TRP A 373 2.74 -19.94 20.36
N LEU A 374 3.06 -18.79 20.96
CA LEU A 374 2.30 -18.20 22.05
C LEU A 374 1.42 -17.07 21.51
N VAL A 375 0.15 -17.06 21.89
CA VAL A 375 -0.78 -15.97 21.64
C VAL A 375 -1.05 -15.20 22.93
N LYS A 376 -1.05 -13.87 22.83
CA LYS A 376 -1.41 -12.94 23.91
C LYS A 376 -2.57 -12.04 23.52
N ASP A 377 -3.38 -11.64 24.50
CA ASP A 377 -4.43 -10.63 24.33
C ASP A 377 -3.85 -9.20 24.26
N SER A 378 -4.72 -8.20 24.11
CA SER A 378 -4.33 -6.78 24.05
C SER A 378 -3.71 -6.23 25.34
N ASP A 379 -3.94 -6.89 26.47
CA ASP A 379 -3.37 -6.52 27.77
C ASP A 379 -2.01 -7.21 28.03
N GLY A 380 -1.58 -8.08 27.11
CA GLY A 380 -0.33 -8.82 27.20
C GLY A 380 -0.43 -10.11 28.02
N ASN A 381 -1.64 -10.58 28.35
CA ASN A 381 -1.82 -11.87 29.03
C ASN A 381 -1.71 -13.01 28.02
N ASN A 382 -1.07 -14.11 28.43
CA ASN A 382 -1.00 -15.32 27.62
C ASN A 382 -2.38 -16.00 27.57
N ILE A 383 -2.89 -16.31 26.38
CA ILE A 383 -4.25 -16.86 26.20
C ILE A 383 -4.33 -18.20 25.47
N ALA A 384 -3.29 -18.57 24.71
CA ALA A 384 -3.23 -19.84 24.01
C ALA A 384 -1.81 -20.17 23.57
N VAL A 385 -1.52 -21.47 23.46
CA VAL A 385 -0.29 -22.01 22.86
C VAL A 385 -0.66 -22.99 21.76
N PHE A 386 0.05 -22.91 20.65
CA PHE A 386 -0.08 -23.82 19.51
C PHE A 386 1.28 -24.40 19.13
N GLN A 387 1.30 -25.59 18.55
CA GLN A 387 2.49 -26.17 17.95
C GLN A 387 2.27 -26.35 16.45
N GLY A 388 3.24 -25.93 15.64
CA GLY A 388 3.21 -26.10 14.20
C GLY A 388 3.33 -27.58 13.83
N GLU A 389 2.70 -27.95 12.71
CA GLU A 389 2.72 -29.29 12.14
C GLU A 389 3.26 -29.26 10.71
N ASP A 390 3.43 -30.43 10.08
CA ASP A 390 3.97 -30.57 8.72
C ASP A 390 3.07 -29.91 7.66
N LYS A 391 1.77 -29.79 7.93
CA LYS A 391 0.80 -29.06 7.10
C LYS A 391 0.55 -27.66 7.66
N THR A 392 0.06 -26.75 6.80
CA THR A 392 -0.43 -25.45 7.23
C THR A 392 -1.45 -25.62 8.35
N GLY A 393 -1.16 -25.04 9.52
CA GLY A 393 -1.98 -25.18 10.71
C GLY A 393 -2.87 -23.95 10.93
N ARG A 394 -4.14 -24.15 11.26
CA ARG A 394 -5.06 -23.10 11.73
C ARG A 394 -5.03 -23.05 13.25
N ALA A 395 -4.46 -21.96 13.77
CA ALA A 395 -4.66 -21.54 15.15
C ALA A 395 -5.94 -20.71 15.22
N LEU A 396 -7.05 -21.33 15.64
CA LEU A 396 -8.31 -20.64 15.84
C LEU A 396 -8.41 -20.10 17.27
N ILE A 397 -8.39 -18.78 17.42
CA ILE A 397 -8.52 -18.11 18.71
C ILE A 397 -9.97 -17.68 18.89
N VAL A 398 -10.67 -18.34 19.81
CA VAL A 398 -12.04 -18.02 20.25
C VAL A 398 -12.03 -17.49 21.68
N LYS A 399 -13.10 -16.79 22.04
CA LYS A 399 -13.35 -16.31 23.41
C LYS A 399 -13.31 -17.43 24.45
#